data_AF-A0A6B3I7V2-F1
#
_entry.id   AF-A0A6B3I7V2-F1
#
_cell.length_a   1.000
_cell.length_b   1.000
_cell.length_c   1.000
_cell.angle_alpha   90.00
_cell.angle_beta   90.00
_cell.angle_gamma   90.00
#
_symmetry.space_group_name_H-M   'P 1'
#
loop_
_entity.id
_entity.type
_entity.pdbx_description
1 polymer ?
#
loop_
_entity_poly.entity_id
_entity_poly.type
_entity_poly.pdbx_seq_one_letter_code
_entity_poly.pdbx_strand_id
1 'polypeptide(L)'
;LGETLRQSPLGVALTGDTTRHTGLARSIGYRWFTDPATRALYVADDHDFLSRVFASGLRELATLRGAGSRAAHCAELLLDRSEEFRRLWDRHEVGIR
;
A
#
# COMPACT_ATOMS: atom_id res chain seq x y z
N LEU A 1 -6.52 -1.98 4.22
CA LEU A 1 -5.14 -1.45 4.23
C LEU A 1 -4.09 -2.54 4.04
N GLY A 2 -4.44 -3.83 3.97
CA GLY A 2 -3.43 -4.90 3.81
C GLY A 2 -2.44 -4.94 4.97
N GLU A 3 -2.96 -4.84 6.20
CA GLU A 3 -2.15 -4.95 7.41
C GLU A 3 -2.06 -6.43 7.82
N THR A 4 -0.85 -6.92 8.07
CA THR A 4 -0.65 -8.27 8.58
C THR A 4 -1.10 -8.34 10.05
N LEU A 5 -2.09 -9.20 10.33
CA LEU A 5 -2.51 -9.50 11.71
C LEU A 5 -1.85 -10.77 12.26
N ARG A 6 -1.57 -11.73 11.37
CA ARG A 6 -0.86 -12.97 11.67
C ARG A 6 -0.12 -13.39 10.41
N GLN A 7 1.07 -13.95 10.56
CA GLN A 7 1.86 -14.50 9.47
C GLN A 7 2.26 -15.94 9.81
N SER A 8 2.11 -16.86 8.86
CA SER A 8 2.58 -18.24 9.03
C SER A 8 4.10 -18.30 8.88
N PRO A 9 4.78 -19.36 9.38
CA PRO A 9 6.21 -19.54 9.15
C PRO A 9 6.60 -19.50 7.67
N LEU A 10 5.79 -20.11 6.80
CA LEU A 10 6.01 -20.06 5.35
C LEU A 10 5.87 -18.63 4.80
N GLY A 11 4.89 -17.86 5.30
CA GLY A 11 4.74 -16.47 4.93
C GLY A 11 5.94 -15.62 5.36
N VAL A 12 6.51 -15.88 6.54
CA VAL A 12 7.73 -15.20 7.00
C VAL A 12 8.92 -15.55 6.11
N ALA A 13 9.06 -16.81 5.72
CA ALA A 13 10.14 -17.24 4.82
C ALA A 13 10.06 -16.56 3.43
N LEU A 14 8.84 -16.30 2.94
CA LEU A 14 8.63 -15.71 1.62
C LEU A 14 8.80 -14.18 1.59
N THR A 15 8.27 -13.46 2.58
CA THR A 15 8.19 -11.98 2.54
C THR A 15 8.87 -11.29 3.72
N GLY A 16 9.61 -12.05 4.53
CA GLY A 16 10.18 -11.57 5.79
C GLY A 16 9.13 -11.43 6.89
N ASP A 17 9.57 -11.11 8.11
CA ASP A 17 8.66 -10.83 9.21
C ASP A 17 8.00 -9.45 9.04
N THR A 18 6.72 -9.46 8.67
CA THR A 18 5.91 -8.24 8.50
C THR A 18 5.22 -7.81 9.79
N THR A 19 5.23 -8.65 10.83
CA THR A 19 4.61 -8.35 12.13
C THR A 19 5.43 -7.34 12.93
N ARG A 20 6.72 -7.21 12.62
CA ARG A 20 7.63 -6.20 13.20
C ARG A 20 7.23 -4.74 12.89
N HIS A 21 6.43 -4.52 11.86
CA HIS A 21 6.05 -3.17 11.46
C HIS A 21 5.01 -2.56 12.42
N THR A 22 5.12 -1.25 12.63
CA THR A 22 4.24 -0.45 13.48
C THR A 22 3.69 0.76 12.71
N GLY A 23 2.70 1.43 13.29
CA GLY A 23 2.09 2.60 12.64
C GLY A 23 1.53 2.29 11.25
N LEU A 24 1.66 3.23 10.31
CA LEU A 24 1.22 3.06 8.92
C LEU A 24 2.08 2.06 8.13
N ALA A 25 3.33 1.82 8.57
CA ALA A 25 4.19 0.82 7.93
C ALA A 25 3.62 -0.61 8.07
N ARG A 26 2.59 -0.85 8.88
CA ARG A 26 1.84 -2.13 8.86
C ARG A 26 1.11 -2.37 7.53
N SER A 27 0.69 -1.30 6.84
CA SER A 27 0.01 -1.35 5.55
C SER A 27 1.00 -1.64 4.43
N ILE A 28 0.83 -2.74 3.71
CA ILE A 28 1.65 -3.02 2.51
C ILE A 28 1.49 -1.92 1.46
N GLY A 29 0.27 -1.39 1.28
CA GLY A 29 0.03 -0.30 0.33
C GLY A 29 0.77 0.97 0.71
N TYR A 30 0.97 1.25 2.01
CA TYR A 30 1.82 2.37 2.44
C TYR A 30 3.29 2.09 2.12
N ARG A 31 3.80 0.93 2.55
CA ARG A 31 5.20 0.57 2.32
C ARG A 31 5.57 0.50 0.85
N TRP A 32 4.66 0.06 -0.02
CA TRP A 32 4.86 -0.01 -1.46
C TRP A 32 5.37 1.31 -2.06
N PHE A 33 4.86 2.44 -1.57
CA PHE A 33 5.22 3.77 -2.08
C PHE A 33 6.29 4.50 -1.25
N THR A 34 6.69 3.96 -0.09
CA THR A 34 7.64 4.63 0.82
C THR A 34 8.90 3.83 1.10
N ASP A 35 8.92 2.54 0.79
CA ASP A 35 10.01 1.63 1.08
C ASP A 35 10.37 0.82 -0.19
N PRO A 36 11.47 1.17 -0.89
CA PRO A 36 11.93 0.43 -2.06
C PRO A 36 12.16 -1.06 -1.81
N ALA A 37 12.50 -1.47 -0.58
CA ALA A 37 12.71 -2.87 -0.25
C ALA A 37 11.41 -3.68 -0.33
N THR A 38 10.25 -3.04 -0.14
CA THR A 38 8.95 -3.70 -0.31
C THR A 38 8.71 -4.05 -1.78
N ARG A 39 9.06 -3.16 -2.72
CA ARG A 39 8.94 -3.42 -4.17
C ARG A 39 9.96 -4.44 -4.68
N ALA A 40 11.16 -4.46 -4.10
CA ALA A 40 12.23 -5.38 -4.48
C ALA A 40 11.86 -6.88 -4.29
N LEU A 41 10.82 -7.18 -3.50
CA LEU A 41 10.28 -8.54 -3.34
C LEU A 41 9.44 -9.01 -4.53
N TYR A 42 9.08 -8.10 -5.43
CA TYR A 42 8.21 -8.35 -6.59
C TYR A 42 8.99 -8.14 -7.89
N VAL A 43 8.67 -8.91 -8.92
CA VAL A 43 9.27 -8.74 -10.25
C VAL A 43 8.93 -7.36 -10.81
N ALA A 44 9.88 -6.71 -11.48
CA ALA A 44 9.72 -5.34 -11.96
C ALA A 44 8.51 -5.16 -12.90
N ASP A 45 8.24 -6.17 -13.73
CA ASP A 45 7.13 -6.20 -14.69
C ASP A 45 5.76 -6.04 -14.01
N ASP A 46 5.62 -6.50 -12.76
CA ASP A 46 4.37 -6.38 -12.00
C ASP A 46 4.23 -5.03 -11.30
N HIS A 47 5.30 -4.22 -11.21
CA HIS A 47 5.29 -3.04 -10.35
C HIS A 47 4.27 -2.00 -10.79
N ASP A 48 4.14 -1.75 -12.09
CA ASP A 48 3.19 -0.76 -12.61
C ASP A 48 1.74 -1.17 -12.33
N PHE A 49 1.44 -2.46 -12.52
CA PHE A 49 0.13 -3.01 -12.23
C PHE A 49 -0.19 -2.97 -10.73
N LEU A 50 0.72 -3.47 -9.89
CA LEU A 50 0.54 -3.52 -8.44
C LEU A 50 0.45 -2.12 -7.83
N SER A 51 1.20 -1.14 -8.36
CA SER A 51 1.08 0.26 -7.92
C SER A 51 -0.34 0.80 -8.15
N ARG A 52 -0.95 0.50 -9.30
CA ARG A 52 -2.34 0.88 -9.59
C ARG A 52 -3.34 0.15 -8.70
N VAL A 53 -3.12 -1.14 -8.43
CA VAL A 53 -3.93 -1.92 -7.48
C VAL A 53 -3.89 -1.29 -6.09
N PHE A 54 -2.71 -0.99 -5.55
CA PHE A 54 -2.59 -0.39 -4.21
C PHE A 54 -3.16 1.02 -4.13
N ALA A 55 -2.94 1.87 -5.14
CA ALA A 55 -3.52 3.21 -5.19
C ALA A 55 -5.06 3.17 -5.26
N SER A 56 -5.62 2.35 -6.16
CA SER A 56 -7.06 2.24 -6.36
C SER A 56 -7.79 1.60 -5.16
N GLY A 57 -7.19 0.60 -4.52
CA GLY A 57 -7.73 0.00 -3.30
C GLY A 57 -7.65 0.94 -2.08
N LEU A 58 -6.61 1.79 -2.01
CA LEU A 58 -6.55 2.81 -0.96
C LEU A 58 -7.63 3.88 -1.17
N ARG A 59 -7.90 4.29 -2.41
CA ARG A 59 -9.02 5.18 -2.74
C ARG A 59 -10.35 4.58 -2.34
N GLU A 60 -10.63 3.36 -2.75
CA GLU A 60 -11.85 2.65 -2.39
C GLU A 60 -12.09 2.67 -0.87
N LEU A 61 -11.06 2.32 -0.08
CA LEU A 61 -11.17 2.30 1.38
C LEU A 61 -11.30 3.70 2.00
N ALA A 62 -10.61 4.71 1.47
CA ALA A 62 -10.72 6.08 1.95
C ALA A 62 -12.11 6.66 1.69
N THR A 63 -12.68 6.41 0.51
CA THR A 63 -14.06 6.79 0.17
C THR A 63 -15.06 6.05 1.05
N LEU A 64 -14.94 4.73 1.18
CA LEU A 64 -15.86 3.90 1.95
C LEU A 64 -15.87 4.26 3.45
N ARG A 65 -14.70 4.55 4.02
CA ARG A 65 -14.54 4.82 5.46
C ARG A 65 -14.64 6.30 5.82
N GLY A 66 -14.65 7.18 4.82
CA GLY A 66 -14.79 8.62 5.00
C GLY A 66 -13.54 9.34 5.47
N ALA A 67 -13.70 10.67 5.59
CA ALA A 67 -12.68 11.58 6.10
C ALA A 67 -12.30 11.26 7.56
N GLY A 68 -11.04 11.50 7.93
CA GLY A 68 -10.51 11.16 9.25
C GLY A 68 -10.23 9.67 9.46
N SER A 69 -10.61 8.80 8.52
CA SER A 69 -10.24 7.40 8.57
C SER A 69 -8.73 7.21 8.41
N ARG A 70 -8.21 6.11 8.96
CA ARG A 70 -6.80 5.72 8.77
C ARG A 70 -6.42 5.56 7.29
N ALA A 71 -7.38 5.21 6.43
CA ALA A 71 -7.17 5.12 4.99
C ALA A 71 -7.02 6.51 4.34
N ALA A 72 -7.88 7.46 4.72
CA ALA A 72 -7.76 8.85 4.27
C ALA A 72 -6.41 9.47 4.72
N HIS A 73 -6.06 9.28 5.99
CA HIS A 73 -4.77 9.75 6.53
C HIS A 73 -3.55 9.13 5.81
N CYS A 74 -3.64 7.84 5.48
CA CYS A 74 -2.61 7.17 4.69
C CYS A 74 -2.47 7.79 3.29
N ALA A 75 -3.58 8.10 2.62
CA ALA A 75 -3.56 8.72 1.30
C ALA A 75 -2.97 10.15 1.35
N GLU A 76 -3.36 10.96 2.34
CA GLU A 76 -2.81 12.31 2.56
C GLU A 76 -1.28 12.29 2.69
N LEU A 77 -0.74 11.38 3.50
CA LEU A 77 0.70 11.27 3.68
C LEU A 77 1.43 10.77 2.43
N LEU A 78 0.82 9.86 1.67
CA LEU A 78 1.41 9.37 0.43
C LEU A 78 1.38 10.42 -0.69
N LEU A 79 0.35 11.27 -0.72
CA LEU A 79 0.27 12.40 -1.64
C LEU A 79 1.39 13.43 -1.42
N ASP A 80 1.87 13.57 -0.18
CA ASP A 80 3.01 14.42 0.15
C ASP A 80 4.35 13.76 -0.24
N ARG A 81 4.50 12.46 0.07
CA ARG A 81 5.80 11.77 0.06
C ARG A 81 6.16 11.01 -1.21
N SER A 82 5.19 10.71 -2.08
CA SER A 82 5.42 9.89 -3.28
C SER A 82 4.83 10.53 -4.52
N GLU A 83 5.70 10.99 -5.42
CA GLU A 83 5.27 11.54 -6.71
C GLU A 83 4.57 10.50 -7.58
N GLU A 84 5.03 9.25 -7.53
CA GLU A 84 4.39 8.13 -8.22
C GLU A 84 2.98 7.90 -7.71
N PHE A 85 2.80 7.86 -6.38
CA PHE A 85 1.47 7.74 -5.80
C PHE A 85 0.58 8.90 -6.24
N ARG A 86 1.09 10.14 -6.22
CA ARG A 86 0.34 11.32 -6.67
C ARG A 86 -0.15 11.18 -8.11
N ARG A 87 0.74 10.80 -9.03
CA ARG A 87 0.37 10.55 -10.45
C ARG A 87 -0.70 9.47 -10.60
N LEU A 88 -0.58 8.37 -9.86
CA LEU A 88 -1.56 7.28 -9.90
C LEU A 88 -2.88 7.67 -9.23
N TRP A 89 -2.82 8.47 -8.16
CA TRP A 89 -3.98 9.02 -7.49
C TRP A 89 -4.74 9.92 -8.46
N ASP A 90 -4.08 10.82 -9.19
CA ASP A 90 -4.74 11.72 -10.15
C ASP A 90 -5.47 11.01 -11.31
N ARG A 91 -5.20 9.71 -11.54
CA ARG A 91 -5.97 8.89 -12.49
C ARG A 91 -7.37 8.50 -12.00
N HIS A 92 -7.68 8.73 -10.72
CA HIS A 92 -8.99 8.45 -10.12
C HIS A 92 -9.49 7.00 -10.24
N GLU A 93 -8.57 6.04 -10.44
CA GLU A 93 -8.92 4.62 -10.53
C GLU A 93 -9.41 4.08 -9.17
N VAL A 94 -10.38 3.16 -9.21
CA VAL A 94 -10.99 2.49 -8.06
C VAL A 94 -11.15 0.99 -8.38
N GLY A 95 -10.81 0.12 -7.45
CA GLY A 95 -11.12 -1.32 -7.54
C GLY A 95 -10.37 -2.12 -8.62
N ILE A 96 -9.14 -1.73 -8.96
CA ILE A 96 -8.29 -2.51 -9.88
C ILE A 96 -7.87 -3.83 -9.19
N ARG A 97 -7.93 -4.95 -9.90
CA ARG A 97 -7.62 -6.30 -9.42
C ARG A 97 -7.15 -7.20 -10.56
#